data_AF-A0AAP2GWF2-F1
#
_entry.id   AF-A0AAP2GWF2-F1
#
_cell.length_a   1.000
_cell.length_b   1.000
_cell.length_c   1.000
_cell.angle_alpha   90.00
_cell.angle_beta   90.00
_cell.angle_gamma   90.00
#
_symmetry.space_group_name_H-M   'P 1'
#
loop_
_entity.id
_entity.type
_entity.pdbx_description
1 polymer ?
#
loop_
_entity_poly.entity_id
_entity_poly.type
_entity_poly.pdbx_seq_one_letter_code
_entity_poly.pdbx_strand_id
1 'polypeptide(L)'
;MVLHLICSNSGTEQEAKDIYQEAVIAFYEKVQQPDFVLHCKVKTFLYAVSRRLWLKRLWEKKRYRGQIEEGEPLAGIDEEMVDIEAKEQIFHKMAASLDELGDPCKSLLEAFYLQESSMESIRDTFGYSNTDTAKNQKYKCLQRLKKLFFTLHNQPPHES
;
A
#
# COMPACT_ATOMS: atom_id res chain seq x y z
N MET A 1 -4.77 -5.73 16.27
CA MET A 1 -4.60 -5.79 14.79
C MET A 1 -3.97 -7.10 14.38
N VAL A 2 -2.68 -7.34 14.66
CA VAL A 2 -2.03 -8.63 14.32
C VAL A 2 -2.66 -9.80 15.08
N LEU A 3 -2.94 -9.64 16.38
CA LEU A 3 -3.67 -10.66 17.15
C LEU A 3 -4.98 -11.11 16.48
N HIS A 4 -5.80 -10.13 16.08
CA HIS A 4 -7.06 -10.41 15.38
C HIS A 4 -6.82 -11.09 14.02
N LEU A 5 -5.86 -10.58 13.22
CA LEU A 5 -5.50 -11.18 11.94
C LEU A 5 -5.17 -12.68 12.07
N ILE A 6 -4.39 -13.04 13.08
CA ILE A 6 -3.87 -14.41 13.24
C ILE A 6 -4.92 -15.33 13.87
N CYS A 7 -5.56 -14.89 14.96
CA CYS A 7 -6.59 -15.69 15.64
C CYS A 7 -7.83 -15.92 14.78
N SER A 8 -8.20 -14.97 13.91
CA SER A 8 -9.29 -15.16 12.94
C SER A 8 -8.90 -16.04 11.74
N ASN A 9 -7.62 -16.41 11.59
CA ASN A 9 -7.11 -17.17 10.45
C ASN A 9 -6.33 -18.41 10.88
N SER A 10 -6.97 -19.28 11.68
CA SER A 10 -6.42 -20.59 12.11
C SER A 10 -5.09 -20.51 12.88
N GLY A 11 -4.84 -19.39 13.55
CA GLY A 11 -3.65 -19.16 14.35
C GLY A 11 -3.95 -19.01 15.84
N THR A 12 -2.91 -19.11 16.64
CA THR A 12 -2.98 -18.90 18.09
C THR A 12 -2.50 -17.52 18.50
N GLU A 13 -2.83 -17.10 19.73
CA GLU A 13 -2.30 -15.87 20.30
C GLU A 13 -0.76 -15.88 20.35
N GLN A 14 -0.16 -17.01 20.66
CA GLN A 14 1.30 -17.14 20.72
C GLN A 14 1.93 -16.90 19.34
N GLU A 15 1.38 -17.53 18.30
CA GLU A 15 1.84 -17.30 16.94
C GLU A 15 1.66 -15.85 16.50
N ALA A 16 0.61 -15.20 16.98
CA ALA A 16 0.41 -13.78 16.70
C ALA A 16 1.49 -12.89 17.34
N LYS A 17 1.95 -13.24 18.54
CA LYS A 17 3.07 -12.55 19.21
C LYS A 17 4.36 -12.76 18.41
N ASP A 18 4.64 -14.00 18.00
CA ASP A 18 5.84 -14.32 17.23
C ASP A 18 5.86 -13.58 15.87
N ILE A 19 4.75 -13.61 15.14
CA ILE A 19 4.60 -12.90 13.86
C ILE A 19 4.78 -11.38 14.04
N TYR A 20 4.21 -10.82 15.11
CA TYR A 20 4.37 -9.39 15.38
C TYR A 20 5.82 -9.04 15.68
N GLN A 21 6.53 -9.86 16.46
CA GLN A 21 7.96 -9.65 16.76
C GLN A 21 8.79 -9.71 15.48
N GLU A 22 8.58 -10.70 14.62
CA GLU A 22 9.26 -10.78 13.31
C GLU A 22 8.97 -9.56 12.44
N ALA A 23 7.72 -9.09 12.40
CA ALA A 23 7.36 -7.89 11.64
C ALA A 23 8.04 -6.63 12.17
N VAL A 24 8.21 -6.50 13.49
CA VAL A 24 8.95 -5.39 14.12
C VAL A 24 10.44 -5.46 13.80
N ILE A 25 11.05 -6.65 13.82
CA ILE A 25 12.45 -6.85 13.43
C ILE A 25 12.65 -6.44 11.97
N ALA A 26 11.80 -6.92 11.06
CA ALA A 26 11.87 -6.56 9.64
C ALA A 26 11.69 -5.05 9.42
N PHE A 27 10.82 -4.39 10.20
CA PHE A 27 10.67 -2.94 10.17
C PHE A 27 11.95 -2.23 10.65
N TYR A 28 12.53 -2.69 11.75
CA TYR A 28 13.77 -2.13 12.29
C TYR A 28 14.91 -2.21 11.26
N GLU A 29 15.12 -3.39 10.66
CA GLU A 29 16.13 -3.60 9.62
C GLU A 29 15.94 -2.66 8.42
N LYS A 30 14.68 -2.43 8.01
CA LYS A 30 14.35 -1.50 6.94
C LYS A 30 14.67 -0.06 7.29
N VAL A 31 14.33 0.38 8.51
CA VAL A 31 14.61 1.74 8.99
C VAL A 31 16.11 2.02 9.10
N GLN A 32 16.94 0.99 9.30
CA GLN A 32 18.41 1.16 9.30
C GLN A 32 18.99 1.40 7.89
N GLN A 33 18.21 1.21 6.81
CA GLN A 33 18.68 1.45 5.45
C GLN A 33 18.69 2.96 5.16
N PRO A 34 19.81 3.54 4.67
CA PRO A 34 19.95 4.99 4.52
C PRO A 34 18.96 5.62 3.53
N ASP A 35 18.52 4.87 2.52
CA ASP A 35 17.58 5.33 1.49
C ASP A 35 16.11 4.95 1.79
N PHE A 36 15.82 4.41 2.98
CA PHE A 36 14.46 3.98 3.30
C PHE A 36 13.57 5.17 3.66
N VAL A 37 12.54 5.38 2.86
CA VAL A 37 11.45 6.32 3.14
C VAL A 37 10.17 5.55 3.38
N LEU A 38 9.58 5.73 4.57
CA LEU A 38 8.30 5.12 4.89
C LEU A 38 7.15 5.97 4.35
N HIS A 39 6.48 5.50 3.30
CA HIS A 39 5.35 6.19 2.66
C HIS A 39 3.97 5.88 3.28
N CYS A 40 3.92 5.13 4.38
CA CYS A 40 2.67 4.72 5.03
C CYS A 40 2.76 4.81 6.55
N LYS A 41 1.63 4.67 7.25
CA LYS A 41 1.65 4.57 8.72
C LYS A 41 2.39 3.29 9.13
N VAL A 42 3.19 3.35 10.20
CA VAL A 42 3.89 2.17 10.76
C VAL A 42 2.94 1.01 11.00
N LYS A 43 1.73 1.29 11.50
CA LYS A 43 0.67 0.28 11.67
C LYS A 43 0.33 -0.46 10.37
N THR A 44 0.28 0.25 9.24
CA THR A 44 -0.01 -0.33 7.92
C THR A 44 1.13 -1.24 7.47
N PHE A 45 2.39 -0.80 7.65
CA PHE A 45 3.56 -1.61 7.36
C PHE A 45 3.56 -2.92 8.18
N LEU A 46 3.43 -2.80 9.51
CA LEU A 46 3.44 -3.94 10.41
C LEU A 46 2.30 -4.91 10.11
N TYR A 47 1.13 -4.42 9.70
CA TYR A 47 0.02 -5.26 9.25
C TYR A 47 0.37 -6.06 8.00
N ALA A 48 0.90 -5.38 6.98
CA ALA A 48 1.24 -5.99 5.70
C ALA A 48 2.31 -7.08 5.87
N VAL A 49 3.37 -6.78 6.63
CA VAL A 49 4.43 -7.75 6.92
C VAL A 49 3.91 -8.92 7.74
N SER A 50 3.15 -8.65 8.81
CA SER A 50 2.55 -9.72 9.64
C SER A 50 1.64 -10.63 8.82
N ARG A 51 0.84 -10.07 7.92
CA ARG A 51 -0.03 -10.85 7.02
C ARG A 51 0.79 -11.73 6.09
N ARG A 52 1.83 -11.19 5.45
CA ARG A 52 2.72 -11.97 4.58
C ARG A 52 3.40 -13.12 5.33
N LEU A 53 3.95 -12.86 6.51
CA LEU A 53 4.59 -13.88 7.35
C LEU A 53 3.60 -14.98 7.75
N TRP A 54 2.37 -14.60 8.10
CA TRP A 54 1.34 -15.57 8.48
C TRP A 54 0.90 -16.46 7.32
N LEU A 55 0.67 -15.87 6.14
CA LEU A 55 0.32 -16.63 4.94
C LEU A 55 1.42 -17.64 4.59
N LYS A 56 2.69 -17.24 4.72
CA LYS A 56 3.83 -18.17 4.55
C LYS A 56 3.79 -19.32 5.56
N ARG A 57 3.56 -19.05 6.85
CA ARG A 57 3.43 -20.09 7.88
C ARG A 57 2.24 -21.02 7.62
N LEU A 58 1.10 -20.50 7.15
CA LEU A 58 -0.05 -21.32 6.78
C LEU A 58 0.28 -22.27 5.62
N TRP A 59 1.03 -21.81 4.62
CA TRP A 59 1.49 -22.63 3.52
C TRP A 59 2.44 -23.74 3.97
N GLU A 60 3.41 -23.41 4.83
CA GLU A 60 4.33 -24.38 5.43
C GLU A 60 3.59 -25.43 6.27
N LYS A 61 2.64 -24.99 7.11
CA LYS A 61 1.75 -25.88 7.86
C LYS A 61 0.96 -26.81 6.94
N LYS A 62 0.39 -26.30 5.84
CA LYS A 62 -0.33 -27.10 4.84
C LYS A 62 0.57 -28.13 4.17
N ARG A 63 1.79 -27.75 3.81
CA ARG A 63 2.78 -28.67 3.22
C ARG A 63 3.16 -29.79 4.19
N TYR A 64 3.27 -29.48 5.48
CA TYR A 64 3.51 -30.48 6.53
C TYR A 64 2.28 -31.36 6.80
N ARG A 65 1.07 -30.79 6.76
CA ARG A 65 -0.20 -31.51 6.99
C ARG A 65 -0.59 -32.41 5.81
N GLY A 66 -0.29 -31.99 4.58
CA GLY A 66 -0.48 -32.79 3.36
C GLY A 66 0.43 -34.01 3.25
N GLN A 67 1.43 -34.16 4.13
CA GLN A 67 2.17 -35.41 4.31
C GLN A 67 1.51 -36.37 5.32
N ILE A 68 0.48 -35.93 6.06
CA ILE A 68 -0.07 -36.68 7.20
C ILE A 68 -1.54 -37.07 7.03
N GLU A 69 -2.44 -36.29 6.42
CA GLU A 69 -3.79 -36.77 6.04
C GLU A 69 -4.59 -35.71 5.25
N GLU A 70 -5.48 -36.21 4.38
CA GLU A 70 -6.46 -35.43 3.58
C GLU A 70 -7.40 -34.63 4.49
N GLY A 71 -7.18 -33.31 4.58
CA GLY A 71 -8.06 -32.37 5.28
C GLY A 71 -8.41 -31.20 4.37
N GLU A 72 -9.70 -30.83 4.38
CA GLU A 72 -10.38 -29.90 3.47
C GLU A 72 -9.57 -28.70 2.95
N PRO A 73 -9.68 -28.36 1.66
CA PRO A 73 -9.02 -27.18 1.13
C PRO A 73 -9.70 -25.91 1.66
N LEU A 74 -8.99 -25.11 2.45
CA LEU A 74 -9.35 -23.71 2.66
C LEU A 74 -9.21 -22.95 1.33
N ALA A 75 -10.28 -22.95 0.52
CA ALA A 75 -10.43 -22.13 -0.67
C ALA A 75 -10.55 -20.65 -0.24
N GLY A 76 -9.60 -19.82 -0.64
CA GLY A 76 -9.59 -18.37 -0.35
C GLY A 76 -8.20 -17.76 -0.16
N ILE A 77 -7.20 -18.57 0.20
CA ILE A 77 -5.83 -18.09 0.48
C ILE A 77 -5.07 -17.72 -0.81
N ASP A 78 -5.30 -18.46 -1.91
CA ASP A 78 -4.64 -18.18 -3.20
C ASP A 78 -5.18 -16.88 -3.84
N GLU A 79 -6.48 -16.62 -3.74
CA GLU A 79 -7.10 -15.35 -4.19
C GLU A 79 -6.56 -14.14 -3.41
N GLU A 80 -6.33 -14.32 -2.11
CA GLU A 80 -5.84 -13.28 -1.20
C GLU A 80 -4.36 -12.91 -1.38
N MET A 81 -3.53 -13.84 -1.89
CA MET A 81 -2.13 -13.61 -2.21
C MET A 81 -1.98 -12.86 -3.54
N VAL A 82 -2.81 -13.22 -4.53
CA VAL A 82 -2.93 -12.50 -5.81
C VAL A 82 -3.34 -11.03 -5.57
N ASP A 83 -4.22 -10.76 -4.60
CA ASP A 83 -4.64 -9.41 -4.25
C ASP A 83 -3.50 -8.55 -3.64
N ILE A 84 -2.54 -9.14 -2.92
CA ILE A 84 -1.38 -8.40 -2.37
C ILE A 84 -0.43 -7.98 -3.49
N GLU A 85 -0.04 -8.93 -4.33
CA GLU A 85 0.86 -8.68 -5.45
C GLU A 85 0.24 -7.68 -6.44
N ALA A 86 -1.06 -7.79 -6.68
CA ALA A 86 -1.80 -6.83 -7.48
C ALA A 86 -1.77 -5.41 -6.86
N LYS A 87 -1.94 -5.27 -5.55
CA LYS A 87 -1.88 -3.97 -4.85
C LYS A 87 -0.48 -3.36 -4.88
N GLU A 88 0.56 -4.17 -4.69
CA GLU A 88 1.95 -3.71 -4.76
C GLU A 88 2.32 -3.25 -6.18
N GLN A 89 1.87 -4.00 -7.20
CA GLN A 89 1.98 -3.58 -8.59
C GLN A 89 1.24 -2.27 -8.88
N ILE A 90 0.01 -2.11 -8.38
CA ILE A 90 -0.75 -0.85 -8.53
C ILE A 90 0.00 0.32 -7.88
N PHE A 91 0.60 0.11 -6.71
CA PHE A 91 1.38 1.14 -6.03
C PHE A 91 2.60 1.57 -6.86
N HIS A 92 3.38 0.62 -7.38
CA HIS A 92 4.52 0.91 -8.26
C HIS A 92 4.10 1.64 -9.54
N LYS A 93 2.98 1.21 -10.16
CA LYS A 93 2.38 1.87 -11.32
C LYS A 93 1.99 3.32 -11.03
N MET A 94 1.41 3.58 -9.86
CA MET A 94 1.03 4.92 -9.43
C MET A 94 2.25 5.81 -9.17
N ALA A 95 3.30 5.27 -8.53
CA ALA A 95 4.55 5.99 -8.30
C ALA A 95 5.21 6.41 -9.63
N ALA A 96 5.31 5.49 -10.59
CA ALA A 96 5.84 5.79 -11.93
C ALA A 96 4.99 6.84 -12.66
N SER A 97 3.66 6.76 -12.54
CA SER A 97 2.74 7.73 -13.15
C SER A 97 2.87 9.13 -12.55
N LEU A 98 3.19 9.25 -11.26
CA LEU A 98 3.47 10.52 -10.59
C LEU A 98 4.80 11.13 -11.04
N ASP A 99 5.83 10.31 -11.25
CA ASP A 99 7.11 10.77 -11.77
C ASP A 99 6.98 11.31 -13.21
N GLU A 100 6.25 10.60 -14.07
CA GLU A 100 5.94 11.05 -15.44
C GLU A 100 5.06 12.32 -15.49
N LEU A 101 4.26 12.56 -14.46
CA LEU A 101 3.42 13.76 -14.38
C LEU A 101 4.24 15.06 -14.30
N GLY A 102 5.38 14.99 -13.60
CA GLY A 102 6.33 16.08 -13.42
C GLY A 102 5.81 17.29 -12.64
N ASP A 103 6.70 18.24 -12.39
CA ASP A 103 6.37 19.50 -11.73
C ASP A 103 5.75 20.53 -12.69
N PRO A 104 4.85 21.40 -12.20
CA PRO A 104 4.46 21.59 -10.79
C PRO A 104 3.34 20.65 -10.30
N CYS A 105 2.81 19.78 -11.16
CA CYS A 105 1.65 18.94 -10.84
C CYS A 105 1.94 17.86 -9.80
N LYS A 106 3.11 17.22 -9.86
CA LYS A 106 3.56 16.23 -8.88
C LYS A 106 3.63 16.87 -7.49
N SER A 107 4.43 17.92 -7.33
CA SER A 107 4.56 18.64 -6.06
C SER A 107 3.22 19.14 -5.51
N LEU A 108 2.32 19.62 -6.38
CA LEU A 108 0.99 20.08 -5.97
C LEU A 108 0.12 18.95 -5.39
N LEU A 109 0.15 17.77 -6.00
CA LEU A 109 -0.60 16.61 -5.52
C LEU A 109 0.00 16.03 -4.25
N GLU A 110 1.33 15.99 -4.13
CA GLU A 110 2.02 15.56 -2.90
C GLU A 110 1.72 16.51 -1.73
N ALA A 111 1.77 17.82 -1.97
CA ALA A 111 1.44 18.82 -0.95
C ALA A 111 0.01 18.65 -0.41
N PHE A 112 -0.95 18.34 -1.29
CA PHE A 112 -2.34 18.17 -0.89
C PHE A 112 -2.63 16.79 -0.25
N TYR A 113 -2.20 15.69 -0.88
CA TYR A 113 -2.60 14.33 -0.48
C TYR A 113 -1.63 13.64 0.49
N LEU A 114 -0.35 14.01 0.50
CA LEU A 114 0.66 13.40 1.38
C LEU A 114 0.99 14.29 2.58
N GLN A 115 1.10 15.60 2.35
CA GLN A 115 1.45 16.57 3.39
C GLN A 115 0.22 17.20 4.06
N GLU A 116 -0.99 16.91 3.57
CA GLU A 116 -2.26 17.45 4.08
C GLU A 116 -2.30 19.00 4.16
N SER A 117 -1.52 19.68 3.31
CA SER A 117 -1.44 21.14 3.30
C SER A 117 -2.79 21.77 2.93
N SER A 118 -3.15 22.86 3.61
CA SER A 118 -4.38 23.60 3.29
C SER A 118 -4.30 24.24 1.91
N MET A 119 -5.46 24.48 1.29
CA MET A 119 -5.49 25.11 -0.04
C MET A 119 -4.96 26.55 -0.01
N GLU A 120 -5.07 27.25 1.13
CA GLU A 120 -4.46 28.56 1.35
C GLU A 120 -2.93 28.47 1.35
N SER A 121 -2.36 27.49 2.07
CA SER A 121 -0.91 27.26 2.10
C SER A 121 -0.38 26.86 0.72
N ILE A 122 -1.12 26.01 -0.01
CA ILE A 122 -0.79 25.62 -1.38
C ILE A 122 -0.85 26.81 -2.32
N ARG A 123 -1.87 27.68 -2.20
CA ARG A 123 -1.96 28.92 -2.99
C ARG A 123 -0.68 29.75 -2.81
N ASP A 124 -0.28 29.98 -1.57
CA ASP A 124 0.86 30.84 -1.24
C ASP A 124 2.19 30.22 -1.68
N THR A 125 2.37 28.91 -1.45
CA THR A 125 3.60 28.18 -1.79
C THR A 125 3.81 28.09 -3.31
N PHE A 126 2.73 27.88 -4.08
CA PHE A 126 2.79 27.73 -5.54
C PHE A 126 2.52 29.04 -6.30
N GLY A 127 2.26 30.14 -5.61
CA GLY A 127 2.04 31.47 -6.21
C GLY A 127 0.74 31.59 -7.00
N TYR A 128 -0.32 30.87 -6.61
CA TYR A 128 -1.63 30.99 -7.27
C TYR A 128 -2.36 32.28 -6.85
N SER A 129 -3.12 32.87 -7.76
CA SER A 129 -3.84 34.13 -7.52
C SER A 129 -4.92 34.03 -6.43
N ASN A 130 -5.58 32.88 -6.32
CA ASN A 130 -6.56 32.59 -5.29
C ASN A 130 -6.70 31.08 -5.05
N THR A 131 -7.37 30.73 -3.96
CA THR A 131 -7.60 29.35 -3.52
C THR A 131 -8.38 28.54 -4.57
N ASP A 132 -9.30 29.17 -5.32
CA ASP A 132 -10.08 28.48 -6.34
C ASP A 132 -9.25 28.14 -7.59
N THR A 133 -8.27 28.97 -7.92
CA THR A 133 -7.28 28.67 -8.96
C THR A 133 -6.41 27.48 -8.55
N ALA A 134 -5.99 27.42 -7.29
CA ALA A 134 -5.26 26.26 -6.75
C ALA A 134 -6.11 24.97 -6.81
N LYS A 135 -7.39 25.03 -6.42
CA LYS A 135 -8.32 23.89 -6.53
C LYS A 135 -8.49 23.42 -7.98
N ASN A 136 -8.69 24.36 -8.91
CA ASN A 136 -8.83 24.06 -10.34
C ASN A 136 -7.55 23.45 -10.91
N GLN A 137 -6.38 23.96 -10.52
CA GLN A 137 -5.10 23.41 -10.96
C GLN A 137 -4.89 22.01 -10.39
N LYS A 138 -5.21 21.77 -9.11
CA LYS A 138 -5.17 20.43 -8.51
C LYS A 138 -6.07 19.46 -9.30
N TYR A 139 -7.29 19.87 -9.61
CA TYR A 139 -8.21 19.05 -10.40
C TYR A 139 -7.61 18.69 -11.77
N LYS A 140 -7.06 19.67 -12.49
CA LYS A 140 -6.39 19.42 -13.79
C LYS A 140 -5.21 18.46 -13.67
N CYS A 141 -4.36 18.63 -12.65
CA CYS A 141 -3.24 17.73 -12.39
C CYS A 141 -3.72 16.31 -12.08
N LEU A 142 -4.79 16.16 -11.30
CA LEU A 142 -5.39 14.86 -11.00
C LEU A 142 -5.95 14.18 -12.25
N GLN A 143 -6.63 14.92 -13.15
CA GLN A 143 -7.11 14.36 -14.42
C GLN A 143 -5.95 13.93 -15.34
N ARG A 144 -4.86 14.68 -15.36
CA ARG A 144 -3.63 14.30 -16.10
C ARG A 144 -3.01 13.03 -15.51
N LEU A 145 -2.90 12.93 -14.19
CA LEU A 145 -2.40 11.73 -13.52
C LEU A 145 -3.28 10.52 -13.83
N LYS A 146 -4.60 10.65 -13.74
CA LYS A 146 -5.57 9.61 -14.11
C LYS A 146 -5.32 9.13 -15.54
N LYS A 147 -5.17 10.06 -16.50
CA LYS A 147 -4.90 9.73 -17.90
C LYS A 147 -3.56 9.00 -18.07
N LEU A 148 -2.49 9.48 -17.44
CA LEU A 148 -1.17 8.84 -17.49
C LEU A 148 -1.23 7.41 -16.94
N PHE A 149 -1.83 7.23 -15.76
CA PHE A 149 -1.96 5.92 -15.14
C PHE A 149 -2.68 4.90 -16.06
N PHE A 150 -3.82 5.28 -16.65
CA PHE A 150 -4.55 4.36 -17.54
C PHE A 150 -3.88 4.18 -18.91
N THR A 151 -3.19 5.20 -19.43
CA THR A 151 -2.46 5.10 -20.72
C THR A 151 -1.22 4.22 -20.58
N LEU A 152 -0.48 4.32 -19.47
CA LEU A 152 0.72 3.53 -19.21
C LEU A 152 0.39 2.06 -18.85
N HIS A 153 -0.82 1.79 -18.37
CA HIS A 153 -1.16 0.49 -17.78
C HIS A 153 -2.39 -0.21 -18.40
N ASN A 154 -2.87 0.25 -19.56
CA ASN A 154 -3.87 -0.42 -20.42
C ASN A 154 -5.07 -1.05 -19.67
N GLN A 155 -5.65 -0.34 -18.72
CA GLN A 155 -6.99 -0.64 -18.19
C GLN A 155 -7.94 0.49 -18.59
N PRO A 156 -9.12 0.20 -19.21
CA PRO A 156 -10.11 1.23 -19.43
C PRO A 156 -10.61 1.76 -18.07
N PRO A 157 -10.92 3.06 -17.96
CA PRO A 157 -11.47 3.60 -16.73
C PRO A 157 -12.82 2.93 -16.46
N HIS A 158 -12.95 2.26 -15.31
CA HIS A 158 -14.27 1.87 -14.81
C HIS A 158 -14.99 3.16 -14.42
N GLU A 159 -15.89 3.62 -15.28
CA GLU A 159 -16.85 4.68 -14.95
C GLU A 159 -17.85 4.12 -13.95
N SER A 160 -18.10 4.88 -12.89
CA SER A 160 -19.19 4.70 -11.93
C SER A 160 -19.89 6.05 -11.78
#